data_AF-A0AA42I398-F1
#
_entry.id   AF-A0AA42I398-F1
#
_cell.length_a   1.000
_cell.length_b   1.000
_cell.length_c   1.000
_cell.angle_alpha   90.00
_cell.angle_beta   90.00
_cell.angle_gamma   90.00
#
_symmetry.space_group_name_H-M   'P 1'
#
loop_
_entity.id
_entity.type
_entity.pdbx_description
1 polymer ?
#
loop_
_entity_poly.entity_id
_entity_poly.type
_entity_poly.pdbx_seq_one_letter_code
_entity_poly.pdbx_strand_id
1 'polypeptide(L)' 'MALTVKPLNKVRESVPVKEVAKPSQAELVRVNLEVEKETRQHWRMEAIKRGLSLKELIQQAMESHLK' A
#
# COMPACT_ATOMS: atom_id res chain seq x y z
N MET A 1 13.86 -24.18 6.66
CA MET A 1 12.69 -24.57 7.49
C MET A 1 11.56 -23.61 7.16
N ALA A 2 10.45 -24.11 6.62
CA ALA A 2 9.31 -23.29 6.27
C ALA A 2 8.55 -22.88 7.54
N LEU A 3 8.25 -21.60 7.72
CA LEU A 3 7.41 -21.11 8.81
C LEU A 3 5.97 -21.58 8.55
N THR A 4 5.60 -22.72 9.13
CA THR A 4 4.22 -23.22 9.11
C THR A 4 3.32 -22.22 9.85
N VAL A 5 2.57 -21.44 9.09
CA VAL A 5 1.59 -20.47 9.60
C VAL A 5 0.51 -21.25 10.36
N LYS A 6 0.37 -21.00 11.67
CA LYS A 6 -0.66 -21.66 12.48
C LYS A 6 -2.05 -21.12 12.10
N PRO A 7 -3.08 -21.98 11.98
CA PRO A 7 -4.44 -21.54 11.71
C PRO A 7 -4.94 -20.63 12.86
N LEU A 8 -5.56 -19.51 12.47
CA LEU A 8 -5.99 -18.40 13.34
C LEU A 8 -6.92 -18.82 14.49
N ASN A 9 -7.55 -19.99 14.37
CA ASN A 9 -8.47 -20.56 15.38
C ASN A 9 -7.75 -21.04 16.66
N LYS A 10 -6.41 -21.04 16.69
CA LYS A 10 -5.59 -21.40 17.88
C LYS A 10 -4.88 -20.19 18.51
N VAL A 11 -5.27 -18.97 18.17
CA VAL A 11 -4.77 -17.76 18.84
C VAL A 11 -5.55 -17.56 20.14
N ARG A 12 -4.86 -17.11 21.21
CA ARG A 12 -5.44 -16.92 22.55
C ARG A 12 -6.71 -16.06 22.48
N GLU A 13 -7.79 -16.52 23.12
CA GLU A 13 -9.09 -15.85 23.19
C GLU A 13 -9.01 -14.42 23.78
N SER A 14 -7.92 -14.11 24.50
CA SER A 14 -7.67 -12.78 25.08
C SER A 14 -7.26 -11.71 24.06
N VAL A 15 -7.03 -12.07 22.79
CA VAL A 15 -6.69 -11.11 21.74
C VAL A 15 -7.94 -10.88 20.90
N PRO A 16 -8.51 -9.65 20.88
CA PRO A 16 -9.66 -9.35 20.03
C PRO A 16 -9.25 -9.44 18.55
N VAL A 17 -9.51 -10.59 17.92
CA VAL A 17 -9.24 -10.83 16.49
C VAL A 17 -10.09 -9.91 15.59
N LYS A 18 -11.19 -9.34 16.13
CA LYS A 18 -12.11 -8.45 15.41
C LYS A 18 -11.49 -7.14 14.91
N GLU A 19 -10.38 -6.68 15.46
CA GLU A 19 -9.73 -5.43 14.99
C GLU A 19 -8.77 -5.64 13.82
N VAL A 20 -8.35 -6.89 13.56
CA VAL A 20 -7.38 -7.22 12.51
C VAL A 20 -8.06 -7.40 11.14
N ALA A 21 -9.37 -7.62 11.12
CA ALA A 21 -10.17 -7.66 9.91
C ALA A 21 -10.97 -6.37 9.75
N LYS A 22 -10.31 -5.24 9.43
CA LYS A 22 -11.03 -4.06 8.95
C LYS A 22 -11.65 -4.39 7.58
N PRO A 23 -12.98 -4.47 7.43
CA PRO A 23 -13.65 -4.74 6.17
C PRO A 23 -13.77 -3.46 5.30
N SER A 24 -12.86 -2.50 5.45
CA SER A 24 -12.95 -1.16 4.83
C SER A 24 -11.84 -0.84 3.84
N GLN A 25 -10.92 -1.77 3.59
CA GLN A 25 -10.01 -1.66 2.44
C GLN A 25 -10.76 -2.26 1.24
N ALA A 26 -11.39 -1.39 0.44
CA ALA A 26 -11.75 -1.71 -0.94
C ALA A 26 -10.60 -2.50 -1.60
N GLU A 27 -10.88 -3.36 -2.57
CA GLU A 27 -9.90 -4.23 -3.24
C GLU A 27 -8.66 -3.46 -3.76
N LEU A 28 -7.70 -3.20 -2.88
CA LEU A 28 -6.50 -2.44 -3.19
C LEU A 28 -5.49 -3.44 -3.76
N VAL A 29 -5.33 -3.42 -5.08
CA VAL A 29 -4.30 -4.20 -5.76
C VAL A 29 -2.97 -3.45 -5.70
N ARG A 30 -1.89 -4.16 -5.39
CA ARG A 30 -0.53 -3.60 -5.42
C ARG A 30 -0.01 -3.65 -6.86
N VAL A 31 0.46 -2.51 -7.36
CA VAL A 31 1.18 -2.40 -8.63
C VAL A 31 2.64 -2.08 -8.32
N ASN A 32 3.54 -2.97 -8.71
CA ASN A 32 4.99 -2.73 -8.61
C ASN A 32 5.46 -2.11 -9.92
N LEU A 33 6.12 -0.96 -9.84
CA LEU A 33 6.66 -0.25 -10.98
C LEU A 33 8.19 -0.22 -10.88
N GLU A 34 8.85 -0.69 -11.93
CA GLU A 34 10.29 -0.52 -12.09
C GLU A 34 10.55 0.84 -12.74
N VAL A 35 11.33 1.66 -12.05
CA VAL A 35 11.69 3.01 -12.50
C VAL A 35 13.12 3.29 -12.11
N GLU A 36 13.79 4.14 -12.89
CA GLU A 36 15.14 4.58 -12.55
C GLU A 36 15.16 5.35 -11.24
N LYS A 37 16.31 5.28 -10.56
CA LYS A 37 16.49 5.91 -9.23
C LYS A 37 16.28 7.43 -9.30
N GLU A 38 16.78 8.07 -10.35
CA GLU A 38 16.66 9.51 -10.55
C GLU A 38 15.20 9.91 -10.76
N THR A 39 14.48 9.20 -11.62
CA THR A 39 13.04 9.41 -11.85
C THR A 39 12.24 9.29 -10.55
N ARG A 40 12.53 8.27 -9.73
CA ARG A 40 11.87 8.10 -8.42
C ARG A 40 12.17 9.26 -7.47
N GLN A 41 13.39 9.78 -7.48
CA GLN A 41 13.76 10.94 -6.67
C GLN A 41 13.01 12.20 -7.13
N HIS A 42 12.92 12.43 -8.44
CA HIS A 42 12.15 13.53 -9.01
C HIS A 42 10.68 13.46 -8.59
N TRP A 43 10.03 12.29 -8.71
CA TRP A 43 8.65 12.12 -8.28
C TRP A 43 8.47 12.37 -6.78
N ARG A 44 9.42 11.93 -5.96
CA ARG A 44 9.37 12.17 -4.51
C ARG A 44 9.49 13.66 -4.19
N MET A 45 10.39 14.37 -4.85
CA MET A 45 10.52 15.83 -4.67
C MET A 45 9.25 16.55 -5.09
N GLU A 46 8.65 16.14 -6.20
CA GLU A 46 7.41 16.74 -6.71
C GLU A 46 6.22 16.47 -5.79
N ALA A 47 6.12 15.27 -5.23
CA ALA A 47 5.13 14.92 -4.21
C ALA A 47 5.27 15.84 -2.97
N ILE A 48 6.51 16.04 -2.48
CA ILE A 48 6.79 16.93 -1.34
C ILE A 48 6.37 18.37 -1.64
N LYS A 49 6.72 18.90 -2.81
CA LYS A 49 6.34 20.27 -3.23
C LYS A 49 4.82 20.48 -3.23
N ARG A 50 4.06 19.43 -3.57
CA ARG A 50 2.59 19.46 -3.63
C ARG A 50 1.92 19.10 -2.31
N GLY A 51 2.69 18.75 -1.28
CA GLY A 51 2.14 18.30 0.02
C GLY A 51 1.43 16.95 -0.07
N LEU A 52 1.75 16.12 -1.07
CA LEU A 52 1.13 14.82 -1.32
C LEU A 52 2.11 13.68 -1.01
N SER A 53 1.57 12.48 -0.77
CA SER A 53 2.38 11.26 -0.77
C SER A 53 2.75 10.86 -2.21
N LEU A 54 3.85 10.10 -2.35
CA LEU A 54 4.25 9.55 -3.65
C LEU A 54 3.16 8.66 -4.26
N LYS A 55 2.41 7.93 -3.42
CA LYS A 55 1.28 7.11 -3.86
C LYS A 55 0.18 7.97 -4.50
N GLU A 56 -0.22 9.03 -3.82
CA GLU A 56 -1.27 9.94 -4.30
C GLU A 56 -0.84 10.67 -5.58
N LEU A 57 0.41 11.10 -5.66
CA LEU A 57 0.96 11.71 -6.88
C LEU A 57 0.84 10.75 -8.07
N ILE A 58 1.27 9.49 -7.91
CA ILE A 58 1.19 8.48 -8.97
C ILE A 58 -0.27 8.19 -9.34
N GLN A 59 -1.15 8.06 -8.34
CA GLN A 59 -2.58 7.83 -8.58
C GLN A 59 -3.20 8.99 -9.39
N GLN A 60 -2.97 10.24 -8.99
CA GLN A 60 -3.46 11.42 -9.71
C GLN A 60 -2.90 11.51 -11.13
N ALA A 61 -1.61 11.21 -11.32
CA ALA A 61 -0.99 11.21 -12.64
C ALA A 61 -1.64 10.15 -13.56
N MET A 62 -1.89 8.94 -13.05
CA MET A 62 -2.56 7.88 -13.79
C MET A 62 -4.01 8.24 -14.12
N GLU A 63 -4.77 8.79 -13.16
CA GLU A 63 -6.15 9.26 -13.40
C GLU A 63 -6.22 10.40 -14.42
N SER A 64 -5.22 11.28 -14.45
CA SER A 64 -5.14 12.39 -15.40
C SER A 64 -4.75 11.93 -16.82
N HIS A 65 -4.03 10.82 -16.95
CA HIS A 65 -3.60 10.31 -18.25
C HIS A 65 -4.65 9.40 -18.93
N LEU A 66 -5.49 8.74 -18.13
CA LEU A 66 -6.53 7.81 -18.61
C LEU A 66 -7.87 8.50 -18.92
N LYS A 67 -8.06 9.75 -18.49
CA LYS A 67 -9.23 10.58 -18.82
C LYS A 67 -8.93 11.46 -20.04
#